data_AF-A0A1C5GBD8-F1
#
_entry.id   AF-A0A1C5GBD8-F1
#
_cell.length_a   1.000
_cell.length_b   1.000
_cell.length_c   1.000
_cell.angle_alpha   90.00
_cell.angle_beta   90.00
_cell.angle_gamma   90.00
#
_symmetry.space_group_name_H-M   'P 1'
#
loop_
_entity.id
_entity.type
_entity.pdbx_description
1 polymer ?
#
loop_
_entity_poly.entity_id
_entity_poly.type
_entity_poly.pdbx_seq_one_letter_code
_entity_poly.pdbx_strand_id
1 'polypeptide(L)' 'MDDEEVLNALLTTARSVFDIGSLTPEDDLFALGATSVDAVRLVSALEADHGLILDMEVVFESGNFAEMAGKIVPAA' A
#
# COMPACT_ATOMS: atom_id res chain seq x y z
N MET A 1 -3.94 -5.90 -14.51
CA MET A 1 -4.71 -5.39 -13.37
C MET A 1 -5.06 -3.97 -13.70
N ASP A 2 -6.32 -3.60 -13.50
CA ASP A 2 -6.75 -2.21 -13.65
C ASP A 2 -6.34 -1.40 -12.42
N ASP A 3 -6.20 -0.07 -12.54
CA ASP A 3 -5.76 0.81 -11.44
C ASP A 3 -6.64 0.67 -10.19
N GLU A 4 -7.95 0.46 -10.38
CA GLU A 4 -8.90 0.23 -9.30
C GLU A 4 -8.64 -1.10 -8.57
N GLU A 5 -8.20 -2.13 -9.28
CA GLU A 5 -7.88 -3.44 -8.71
C GLU A 5 -6.62 -3.36 -7.84
N VAL A 6 -5.59 -2.64 -8.33
CA VAL A 6 -4.35 -2.38 -7.58
C VAL A 6 -4.62 -1.58 -6.31
N LEU A 7 -5.44 -0.53 -6.40
CA LEU A 7 -5.82 0.28 -5.24
C LEU A 7 -6.56 -0.55 -4.19
N ASN A 8 -7.50 -1.40 -4.60
CA ASN A 8 -8.25 -2.26 -3.69
C ASN A 8 -7.34 -3.31 -3.01
N ALA A 9 -6.39 -3.88 -3.73
CA ALA A 9 -5.39 -4.80 -3.18
C ALA A 9 -4.50 -4.10 -2.13
N LEU A 10 -4.01 -2.90 -2.46
CA LEU A 10 -3.21 -2.09 -1.55
C LEU A 10 -3.97 -1.75 -0.27
N LEU A 11 -5.21 -1.24 -0.39
CA LEU A 11 -6.04 -0.91 0.77
C LEU A 11 -6.34 -2.13 1.63
N THR A 12 -6.67 -3.26 1.02
CA THR A 12 -6.99 -4.49 1.76
C THR A 12 -5.77 -4.99 2.54
N THR A 13 -4.60 -5.00 1.90
CA THR A 13 -3.33 -5.38 2.53
C THR A 13 -2.99 -4.43 3.67
N ALA A 14 -3.11 -3.12 3.45
CA ALA A 14 -2.87 -2.11 4.48
C ALA A 14 -3.81 -2.31 5.68
N ARG A 15 -5.12 -2.46 5.47
CA ARG A 15 -6.07 -2.69 6.57
C ARG A 15 -5.67 -3.88 7.43
N SER A 16 -5.17 -4.95 6.81
CA SER A 16 -4.70 -6.14 7.53
C SER A 16 -3.36 -5.91 8.27
N VAL A 17 -2.43 -5.15 7.69
CA VAL A 17 -1.11 -4.90 8.30
C VAL A 17 -1.22 -3.92 9.47
N PHE A 18 -2.07 -2.91 9.34
CA PHE A 18 -2.25 -1.84 10.34
C PHE A 18 -3.35 -2.13 11.36
N ASP A 19 -4.16 -3.17 11.16
CA ASP A 19 -5.37 -3.45 11.95
C ASP A 19 -6.36 -2.26 11.98
N ILE A 20 -6.46 -1.55 10.84
CA ILE A 20 -7.35 -0.39 10.66
C ILE A 20 -8.41 -0.76 9.63
N GLY A 21 -9.67 -0.89 10.06
CA GLY A 21 -10.76 -1.33 9.17
C GLY A 21 -11.25 -0.26 8.18
N SER A 22 -11.00 1.02 8.41
CA SER A 22 -11.63 2.14 7.70
C SER A 22 -10.66 3.01 6.89
N LEU A 23 -9.64 2.40 6.28
CA LEU A 23 -8.74 3.12 5.37
C LEU A 23 -9.44 3.52 4.07
N THR A 24 -9.16 4.71 3.58
CA THR A 24 -9.64 5.32 2.34
C THR A 24 -8.47 5.59 1.39
N PRO A 25 -8.72 5.79 0.09
CA PRO A 25 -7.65 6.09 -0.88
C PRO A 25 -6.87 7.37 -0.57
N GLU A 26 -7.47 8.32 0.16
CA GLU A 26 -6.88 9.63 0.49
C GLU A 26 -6.12 9.62 1.82
N ASP A 27 -6.13 8.51 2.56
CA ASP A 27 -5.44 8.40 3.84
C ASP A 27 -3.92 8.29 3.66
N ASP A 28 -3.20 9.01 4.52
CA ASP A 28 -1.74 8.98 4.64
C ASP A 28 -1.34 7.97 5.72
N LEU A 29 -0.51 7.00 5.34
CA LEU A 29 0.01 5.97 6.25
C LEU A 29 0.73 6.56 7.48
N PHE A 30 1.63 7.51 7.28
CA PHE A 30 2.43 8.10 8.35
C PHE A 30 1.60 9.03 9.22
N ALA A 31 0.61 9.73 8.66
CA ALA A 31 -0.34 10.52 9.44
C ALA A 31 -1.20 9.65 10.37
N LEU A 32 -1.49 8.41 9.95
CA LEU A 32 -2.18 7.40 10.76
C LEU A 32 -1.27 6.71 11.79
N GLY A 33 0.02 7.03 11.83
CA GLY A 33 0.99 6.49 12.77
C GLY A 33 1.74 5.23 12.28
N ALA A 34 1.69 4.93 10.98
CA ALA A 34 2.51 3.87 10.39
C ALA A 34 4.00 4.10 10.66
N THR A 35 4.70 3.01 10.98
CA THR A 35 6.15 3.01 11.11
C THR A 35 6.82 2.46 9.85
N SER A 36 8.14 2.66 9.72
CA SER A 36 8.91 2.04 8.64
C SER A 36 8.82 0.50 8.64
N VAL A 37 8.63 -0.11 9.81
CA VAL A 37 8.45 -1.57 9.92
C VAL A 37 7.12 -1.99 9.29
N ASP A 38 6.08 -1.18 9.48
CA ASP A 38 4.78 -1.46 8.89
C ASP A 38 4.77 -1.23 7.38
N ALA A 39 5.50 -0.21 6.89
CA ALA A 39 5.73 -0.01 5.46
C ALA A 39 6.42 -1.22 4.81
N VAL A 40 7.48 -1.74 5.43
CA VAL A 40 8.17 -2.94 4.93
C VAL A 40 7.25 -4.16 4.93
N ARG A 41 6.41 -4.30 5.96
CA ARG A 41 5.39 -5.37 6.04
C ARG A 41 4.35 -5.25 4.95
N LEU A 42 3.86 -4.04 4.68
CA LEU A 42 2.90 -3.75 3.62
C LEU A 42 3.47 -4.16 2.26
N VAL A 43 4.67 -3.69 1.92
CA VAL A 43 5.35 -4.00 0.65
C VAL A 43 5.54 -5.52 0.49
N SER A 44 6.03 -6.17 1.54
CA SER A 44 6.27 -7.63 1.53
C SER A 44 4.98 -8.44 1.37
N ALA A 45 3.89 -8.02 2.04
CA ALA A 45 2.60 -8.69 1.94
C ALA A 45 1.96 -8.48 0.57
N LEU A 46 2.09 -7.27 0.01
CA LEU A 46 1.58 -6.94 -1.31
C LEU A 46 2.25 -7.79 -2.41
N GLU A 47 3.56 -7.99 -2.32
CA GLU A 47 4.29 -8.86 -3.23
C GLU A 47 3.88 -10.33 -3.06
N ALA A 48 3.82 -10.81 -1.82
CA ALA A 48 3.52 -12.22 -1.53
C ALA A 48 2.08 -12.62 -1.89
N ASP A 49 1.11 -11.77 -1.58
CA ASP A 49 -0.33 -12.11 -1.70
C ASP A 49 -0.91 -11.72 -3.06
N HIS A 50 -0.38 -10.65 -3.68
CA HIS A 50 -0.92 -10.10 -4.92
C HIS A 50 0.07 -10.12 -6.09
N GLY A 51 1.34 -10.47 -5.86
CA GLY A 51 2.37 -10.37 -6.91
C GLY A 51 2.55 -8.93 -7.38
N LEU A 52 2.42 -7.96 -6.47
CA LEU A 52 2.51 -6.54 -6.75
C LEU A 52 3.70 -5.93 -6.00
N ILE A 53 4.52 -5.18 -6.72
CA ILE A 53 5.71 -4.52 -6.18
C ILE A 53 5.40 -3.04 -5.94
N LEU A 54 5.59 -2.62 -4.70
CA LEU A 54 5.54 -1.23 -4.26
C LEU A 54 6.94 -0.81 -3.79
N ASP A 55 7.52 0.20 -4.42
CA ASP A 55 8.83 0.71 -3.99
C ASP A 55 8.71 1.41 -2.63
N MET A 56 9.68 1.20 -1.74
CA MET A 56 9.76 1.91 -0.47
C MET A 56 9.89 3.41 -0.68
N GLU A 57 10.57 3.86 -1.74
CA GLU A 57 10.67 5.29 -2.08
C GLU A 57 9.27 5.88 -2.31
N VAL A 58 8.41 5.17 -3.06
CA VAL A 58 7.01 5.57 -3.29
C VAL A 58 6.23 5.64 -2.00
N VAL A 59 6.43 4.70 -1.05
CA VAL A 59 5.74 4.75 0.25
C VAL A 59 6.09 6.03 1.01
N PHE A 60 7.35 6.47 0.97
CA PHE A 60 7.79 7.68 1.66
C PHE A 60 7.46 8.98 0.93
N GLU A 61 7.40 8.96 -0.41
CA GLU A 61 7.10 10.16 -1.21
C GLU A 61 5.61 10.39 -1.43
N SER A 62 4.80 9.33 -1.49
CA SER A 62 3.37 9.43 -1.76
C SER A 62 2.62 9.81 -0.49
N GLY A 63 1.72 10.79 -0.59
CA GLY A 63 0.93 11.24 0.55
C GLY A 63 -0.27 10.36 0.84
N ASN A 64 -0.70 9.50 -0.09
CA ASN A 64 -1.88 8.67 0.08
C ASN A 64 -1.86 7.39 -0.76
N PHE A 65 -2.78 6.46 -0.46
CA PHE A 65 -2.88 5.16 -1.13
C PHE A 65 -3.22 5.27 -2.64
N ALA A 66 -3.99 6.28 -3.06
CA ALA A 66 -4.32 6.47 -4.47
C ALA A 66 -3.07 6.79 -5.31
N GLU A 67 -2.19 7.65 -4.80
CA GLU A 67 -0.91 7.96 -5.43
C GLU A 67 0.01 6.74 -5.45
N MET A 68 0.09 5.99 -4.34
CA MET A 68 0.88 4.76 -4.26
C MET A 68 0.40 3.71 -5.28
N ALA A 69 -0.92 3.54 -5.43
CA ALA A 69 -1.50 2.59 -6.39
C ALA A 69 -1.07 2.87 -7.83
N GLY A 70 -1.00 4.14 -8.24
CA GLY A 70 -0.54 4.54 -9.57
C GLY A 70 0.95 4.29 -9.86
N LYS A 71 1.72 3.85 -8.86
CA LYS A 71 3.15 3.54 -8.97
C LYS A 71 3.48 2.07 -8.77
N ILE A 72 2.51 1.26 -8.39
CA ILE A 72 2.68 -0.19 -8.21
C ILE A 72 2.83 -0.85 -9.58
N VAL A 73 3.73 -1.83 -9.64
CA VAL A 73 3.98 -2.64 -10.83
C VAL A 73 3.81 -4.12 -10.50
N PRO A 74 3.40 -4.97 -11.44
CA PRO A 74 3.36 -6.41 -11.22
C PRO A 74 4.77 -6.98 -11.02
N ALA A 75 4.88 -7.97 -10.12
CA ALA A 75 6.06 -8.82 -9.99
C ALA A 75 6.26 -9.63 -11.28
N ALA A 76 7.51 -9.70 -11.73
CA ALA A 76 7.88 -10.29 -13.00
C ALA A 76 7.72 -11.82 -13.05
#